data_AF-A0A9E4NMZ1-F1
#
_entry.id   AF-A0A9E4NMZ1-F1
#
_cell.length_a   1.000
_cell.length_b   1.000
_cell.length_c   1.000
_cell.angle_alpha   90.00
_cell.angle_beta   90.00
_cell.angle_gamma   90.00
#
_symmetry.space_group_name_H-M   'P 1'
#
loop_
_entity.id
_entity.type
_entity.pdbx_description
1 polymer ?
#
loop_
_entity_poly.entity_id
_entity_poly.type
_entity_poly.pdbx_seq_one_letter_code
_entity_poly.pdbx_strand_id
1 'polypeptide(L)'
;MDKRIKELLGVMKGQEANLISDLVDQLHLPEGDQKMPPEKALRQIREITKDAEKRLKEIKENPKCTYCGSSTDQVEYMFKHDNKNVSICSRCVERCYKELCKLRGQH
;
A
#
# COMPACT_ATOMS: atom_id res chain seq x y z
N MET A 1 -10.40 6.36 13.22
CA MET A 1 -10.19 6.10 11.78
C MET A 1 -10.20 4.59 11.56
N ASP A 2 -11.11 4.11 10.71
CA ASP A 2 -11.34 2.69 10.41
C ASP A 2 -10.06 1.97 9.93
N LYS A 3 -9.82 0.74 10.43
CA LYS A 3 -8.65 -0.08 10.07
C LYS A 3 -8.60 -0.37 8.56
N ARG A 4 -9.75 -0.59 7.93
CA ARG A 4 -9.86 -0.85 6.49
C ARG A 4 -9.46 0.37 5.67
N ILE A 5 -9.86 1.57 6.11
CA ILE A 5 -9.48 2.83 5.45
C ILE A 5 -7.96 3.04 5.53
N LYS A 6 -7.34 2.76 6.68
CA LYS A 6 -5.88 2.84 6.83
C LYS A 6 -5.13 1.88 5.90
N GLU A 7 -5.61 0.65 5.74
CA GLU A 7 -5.00 -0.33 4.83
C GLU A 7 -5.10 0.10 3.36
N LEU A 8 -6.25 0.65 2.95
CA LEU A 8 -6.45 1.17 1.59
C LEU A 8 -5.55 2.37 1.30
N LEU A 9 -5.52 3.35 2.22
CA LEU A 9 -4.62 4.50 2.08
C LEU A 9 -3.15 4.10 2.01
N GLY A 10 -2.75 3.00 2.66
CA GLY A 10 -1.39 2.47 2.62
C GLY A 10 -0.96 1.87 1.27
N VAL A 11 -1.90 1.55 0.38
CA VAL A 11 -1.60 1.03 -0.98
C VAL A 11 -1.92 2.02 -2.10
N MET A 12 -2.66 3.08 -1.80
CA MET A 12 -2.97 4.12 -2.76
C MET A 12 -1.75 4.99 -3.02
N LYS A 13 -1.53 5.33 -4.29
CA LYS A 13 -0.50 6.30 -4.67
C LYS A 13 -0.96 7.70 -4.29
N GLY A 14 -0.02 8.62 -4.02
CA GLY A 14 -0.36 10.02 -3.67
C GLY A 14 -1.28 10.71 -4.69
N GLN A 15 -1.13 10.38 -5.98
CA GLN A 15 -2.02 10.88 -7.04
C GLN A 15 -3.46 10.38 -6.91
N GLU A 16 -3.67 9.13 -6.48
CA GLU A 16 -5.01 8.55 -6.31
C GLU A 16 -5.72 9.15 -5.09
N ALA A 17 -4.97 9.39 -4.01
CA ALA A 17 -5.49 10.06 -2.82
C ALA A 17 -5.91 11.50 -3.12
N ASN A 18 -5.09 12.25 -3.87
CA ASN A 18 -5.41 13.61 -4.30
C ASN A 18 -6.65 13.63 -5.19
N LEU A 19 -6.75 12.72 -6.17
CA LEU A 19 -7.90 12.64 -7.05
C LEU A 19 -9.20 12.32 -6.29
N ILE A 20 -9.15 11.42 -5.29
CA ILE A 20 -10.32 11.18 -4.44
C ILE A 20 -10.69 12.43 -3.66
N SER A 21 -9.71 13.16 -3.11
CA SER A 21 -9.98 14.44 -2.43
C SER A 21 -10.70 15.41 -3.35
N ASP A 22 -10.19 15.63 -4.55
CA ASP A 22 -10.79 16.55 -5.54
C ASP A 22 -12.22 16.12 -5.93
N LEU A 23 -12.44 14.82 -6.10
CA LEU A 23 -13.77 14.27 -6.42
C LEU A 23 -14.75 14.42 -5.26
N VAL A 24 -14.28 14.25 -4.02
CA VAL A 24 -15.09 14.47 -2.82
C VAL A 24 -15.43 15.95 -2.66
N ASP A 25 -14.48 16.84 -2.89
CA ASP A 25 -14.72 18.28 -2.84
C ASP A 25 -15.77 18.70 -3.87
N GLN A 26 -15.73 18.15 -5.09
CA GLN A 26 -16.79 18.38 -6.08
C GLN A 26 -18.17 17.91 -5.64
N LEU A 27 -18.27 16.79 -4.93
CA LEU A 27 -19.56 16.28 -4.44
C LEU A 27 -20.20 17.18 -3.37
N HIS A 28 -19.40 18.02 -2.70
CA HIS A 28 -19.88 18.98 -1.70
C HIS A 28 -20.24 20.35 -2.31
N LEU A 29 -19.90 20.59 -3.58
CA LEU A 29 -20.29 21.82 -4.26
C LEU A 29 -21.80 21.81 -4.59
N PRO A 30 -22.45 22.97 -4.60
CA PRO A 30 -23.81 23.11 -5.13
C PRO A 30 -23.92 22.60 -6.58
N GLU A 31 -25.07 22.06 -6.98
CA GLU A 31 -25.27 21.44 -8.31
C GLU A 31 -24.86 22.33 -9.51
N GLY A 32 -24.92 23.66 -9.38
CA GLY A 32 -24.50 24.59 -10.43
C GLY A 32 -22.99 24.82 -10.55
N ASP A 33 -22.22 24.50 -9.51
CA ASP A 33 -20.77 24.74 -9.43
C ASP A 33 -19.95 23.46 -9.65
N GLN A 34 -20.63 22.31 -9.77
CA GLN A 34 -19.99 21.03 -10.02
C GLN A 34 -19.44 20.97 -11.45
N LYS A 35 -18.16 20.62 -11.60
CA LYS A 35 -17.54 20.45 -12.92
C LYS A 35 -17.93 19.13 -13.57
N MET A 36 -18.54 18.21 -12.82
CA MET A 36 -19.02 16.93 -13.32
C MET A 36 -20.24 16.44 -12.53
N PRO A 37 -21.10 15.59 -13.13
CA PRO A 37 -22.23 15.00 -12.43
C PRO A 37 -21.79 14.20 -11.19
N PRO A 38 -22.52 14.26 -10.06
CA PRO A 38 -22.18 13.54 -8.83
C PRO A 38 -22.00 12.04 -9.05
N GLU A 39 -22.87 11.46 -9.88
CA GLU A 39 -22.86 10.03 -10.22
C GLU A 39 -21.55 9.60 -10.87
N LYS A 40 -21.00 10.47 -11.72
CA LYS A 40 -19.72 10.22 -12.40
C LYS A 40 -18.55 10.33 -11.43
N ALA A 41 -18.56 11.30 -10.52
CA ALA A 41 -17.56 11.42 -9.47
C ALA A 41 -17.58 10.21 -8.52
N LEU A 42 -18.76 9.79 -8.06
CA LEU A 42 -18.94 8.59 -7.24
C LEU A 42 -18.47 7.32 -7.95
N ARG A 43 -18.73 7.19 -9.26
CA ARG A 43 -18.25 6.06 -10.05
C ARG A 43 -16.73 6.00 -10.08
N GLN A 44 -16.06 7.13 -10.30
CA GLN A 44 -14.60 7.19 -10.32
C GLN A 44 -14.01 6.86 -8.94
N ILE A 45 -14.56 7.39 -7.86
CA ILE A 45 -14.13 7.03 -6.49
C ILE A 45 -14.24 5.52 -6.26
N ARG A 46 -15.35 4.89 -6.69
CA ARG A 46 -15.56 3.44 -6.59
C ARG A 46 -14.54 2.64 -7.40
N GLU A 47 -14.23 3.06 -8.61
CA GLU A 47 -13.22 2.40 -9.46
C GLU A 47 -11.83 2.46 -8.84
N ILE A 48 -11.39 3.65 -8.38
CA ILE A 48 -10.10 3.82 -7.70
C ILE A 48 -10.04 2.95 -6.43
N THR A 49 -11.12 2.92 -5.65
CA THR A 49 -11.20 2.11 -4.43
C THR A 49 -11.10 0.62 -4.75
N LYS A 50 -11.80 0.14 -5.78
CA LYS A 50 -11.77 -1.26 -6.20
C LYS A 50 -10.38 -1.69 -6.67
N ASP A 51 -9.66 -0.83 -7.39
CA ASP A 51 -8.29 -1.10 -7.83
C ASP A 51 -7.30 -1.10 -6.64
N ALA A 52 -7.51 -0.24 -5.65
CA ALA A 52 -6.76 -0.28 -4.39
C ALA A 52 -7.02 -1.59 -3.62
N GLU A 53 -8.27 -2.03 -3.53
CA GLU A 53 -8.64 -3.31 -2.90
C GLU A 53 -7.99 -4.50 -3.61
N LYS A 54 -7.99 -4.51 -4.95
CA LYS A 54 -7.34 -5.55 -5.75
C LYS A 54 -5.83 -5.60 -5.48
N ARG A 55 -5.14 -4.46 -5.50
CA ARG A 55 -3.70 -4.38 -5.18
C ARG A 55 -3.40 -4.82 -3.75
N LEU A 56 -4.24 -4.44 -2.78
CA LEU A 56 -4.09 -4.87 -1.40
C LEU A 56 -4.21 -6.39 -1.28
N LYS A 57 -5.14 -7.01 -2.00
CA LYS A 57 -5.29 -8.47 -2.06
C LYS A 57 -4.05 -9.12 -2.69
N GLU A 58 -3.58 -8.60 -3.82
CA GLU A 58 -2.37 -9.09 -4.49
C GLU A 58 -1.12 -9.01 -3.60
N ILE A 59 -0.94 -7.92 -2.85
CA ILE A 59 0.16 -7.76 -1.88
C ILE A 59 0.02 -8.76 -0.72
N LYS A 60 -1.21 -9.05 -0.29
CA LYS A 60 -1.46 -10.01 0.80
C LYS A 60 -1.16 -11.45 0.35
N GLU A 61 -1.49 -11.80 -0.89
CA GLU A 61 -1.28 -13.13 -1.48
C GLU A 61 0.16 -13.34 -1.95
N ASN A 62 0.78 -12.32 -2.53
CA ASN A 62 2.14 -12.37 -3.09
C ASN A 62 3.02 -11.26 -2.50
N PRO A 63 3.41 -11.37 -1.22
CA PRO A 63 4.22 -10.35 -0.56
C PRO A 63 5.61 -10.26 -1.20
N LYS A 64 6.08 -9.04 -1.43
CA LYS A 64 7.47 -8.75 -1.82
C LYS A 64 8.26 -8.26 -0.62
N CYS A 65 9.55 -8.55 -0.59
CA CYS A 65 10.45 -7.96 0.40
C CYS A 65 10.43 -6.43 0.25
N THR A 66 10.07 -5.72 1.32
CA THR A 66 10.00 -4.26 1.36
C THR A 66 11.37 -3.62 1.08
N TYR A 67 12.47 -4.33 1.39
CA TYR A 67 13.82 -3.79 1.33
C TYR A 67 14.56 -4.08 0.03
N CYS A 68 14.38 -5.27 -0.56
CA CYS A 68 15.08 -5.66 -1.79
C CYS A 68 14.14 -5.92 -2.98
N GLY A 69 12.82 -5.85 -2.78
CA GLY A 69 11.82 -6.07 -3.83
C GLY A 69 11.62 -7.53 -4.26
N SER A 70 12.42 -8.47 -3.74
CA SER A 70 12.33 -9.89 -4.09
C SER A 70 10.97 -10.47 -3.73
N SER A 71 10.42 -11.30 -4.61
CA SER A 71 9.18 -12.03 -4.40
C SER A 71 9.39 -13.34 -3.63
N THR A 72 8.29 -13.96 -3.19
CA THR A 72 8.31 -15.20 -2.42
C THR A 72 8.92 -16.38 -3.16
N ASP A 73 8.87 -16.41 -4.49
CA ASP A 73 9.50 -17.42 -5.36
C ASP A 73 11.02 -17.26 -5.48
N GLN A 74 11.58 -16.09 -5.12
CA GLN A 74 13.00 -15.78 -5.27
C GLN A 74 13.83 -16.04 -4.00
N VAL A 75 13.18 -16.38 -2.89
CA VAL A 75 13.78 -16.49 -1.55
C VAL A 75 13.24 -17.68 -0.79
N GLU A 76 14.02 -18.24 0.12
CA GLU A 76 13.61 -19.41 0.90
C GLU A 76 12.48 -19.09 1.88
N TYR A 77 12.56 -17.93 2.55
CA TYR A 77 11.55 -17.48 3.51
C TYR A 77 11.22 -15.99 3.33
N MET A 78 9.95 -15.66 3.55
CA MET A 78 9.43 -14.29 3.63
C MET A 78 8.72 -14.11 4.96
N PHE A 79 9.26 -13.25 5.83
CA PHE A 79 8.66 -12.92 7.11
C PHE A 79 7.75 -11.70 6.92
N LYS A 80 6.48 -11.83 7.32
CA LYS A 80 5.48 -10.76 7.23
C LYS A 80 5.18 -10.21 8.62
N HIS A 81 5.07 -8.90 8.74
CA HIS A 81 4.61 -8.28 9.98
C HIS A 81 3.08 -8.30 10.05
N ASP A 82 2.49 -8.82 11.13
CA ASP A 82 1.02 -9.03 11.23
C ASP A 82 0.21 -7.75 11.05
N ASN A 83 0.72 -6.63 11.55
CA ASN A 83 0.01 -5.34 11.59
C ASN A 83 0.52 -4.28 10.59
N LYS A 84 1.47 -4.62 9.70
CA LYS A 84 2.03 -3.67 8.74
C LYS A 84 2.17 -4.34 7.38
N ASN A 85 2.02 -3.58 6.30
CA ASN A 85 2.34 -4.04 4.94
C ASN A 85 3.87 -4.06 4.73
N VAL A 86 4.58 -4.70 5.64
CA VAL A 86 6.04 -4.84 5.63
C VAL A 86 6.38 -6.32 5.68
N SER A 87 7.25 -6.72 4.77
CA SER A 87 7.80 -8.06 4.69
C SER A 87 9.30 -8.01 4.45
N ILE A 88 10.04 -8.90 5.09
CA ILE A 88 11.49 -9.03 4.93
C ILE A 88 11.83 -10.45 4.50
N CYS A 89 12.66 -10.60 3.47
CA CYS A 89 13.11 -11.92 3.03
C CYS A 89 14.31 -12.42 3.85
N SER A 90 14.54 -13.73 3.83
CA SER A 90 15.67 -14.38 4.49
C SER A 90 17.02 -13.74 4.16
N ARG A 91 17.27 -13.41 2.88
CA ARG A 91 18.53 -12.74 2.45
C ARG A 91 18.74 -11.37 3.10
N CYS A 92 17.67 -10.59 3.25
CA CYS A 92 17.74 -9.30 3.93
C CYS A 92 17.96 -9.47 5.44
N VAL A 93 17.36 -10.48 6.07
CA VAL A 93 17.61 -10.83 7.47
C VAL A 93 19.08 -11.19 7.68
N GLU A 94 19.65 -12.07 6.84
CA GLU A 94 21.07 -12.43 6.90
C GLU A 94 21.98 -11.21 6.73
N ARG A 95 21.67 -10.32 5.80
CA ARG A 95 22.45 -9.09 5.59
C ARG A 95 22.41 -8.20 6.84
N CYS A 96 21.23 -8.00 7.44
CA CYS A 96 21.10 -7.26 8.69
C CYS A 96 21.89 -7.91 9.83
N TYR A 97 21.84 -9.24 9.95
CA TYR A 97 22.59 -9.96 10.97
C TYR A 97 24.10 -9.80 10.80
N LYS A 98 24.62 -9.92 9.57
CA LYS A 98 26.05 -9.69 9.27
C LYS A 98 26.51 -8.29 9.67
N GLU A 99 25.71 -7.25 9.38
CA GLU A 99 26.03 -5.88 9.79
C GLU A 99 25.99 -5.72 11.33
N LEU A 100 25.04 -6.36 12.01
CA LEU A 100 24.99 -6.35 13.47
C LEU A 100 26.19 -7.05 14.12
N CYS A 101 26.66 -8.17 13.56
CA CYS A 101 27.87 -8.86 14.03
C CYS A 101 29.12 -7.98 13.94
N LYS A 102 29.28 -7.26 12.81
CA LYS A 102 30.37 -6.29 12.63
C LYS A 102 30.35 -5.20 13.70
N LEU A 103 29.17 -4.64 13.98
CA LEU A 103 29.00 -3.62 15.01
C LEU A 103 29.28 -4.13 16.43
N ARG A 104 29.06 -5.42 16.68
CA ARG A 104 29.33 -6.06 17.98
C ARG A 104 30.76 -6.56 18.14
N GLY A 105 31.62 -6.40 17.13
CA GLY A 105 33.00 -6.91 17.14
C GLY A 105 33.08 -8.45 17.19
N GLN A 106 31.99 -9.14 16.83
CA GLN A 106 31.94 -10.59 16.75
C GLN A 106 32.25 -10.97 15.29
N HIS A 107 33.52 -11.30 15.04
CA HIS A 107 34.00 -11.84 13.77
C HIS A 107 34.15 -13.35 13.85
#